data_AF-A0A821JM27-F1
#
_entry.id   AF-A0A821JM27-F1
#
_cell.length_a   1.000
_cell.length_b   1.000
_cell.length_c   1.000
_cell.angle_alpha   90.00
_cell.angle_beta   90.00
_cell.angle_gamma   90.00
#
_symmetry.space_group_name_H-M   'P 1'
#
loop_
_entity.id
_entity.type
_entity.pdbx_description
1 polymer ?
#
loop_
_entity_poly.entity_id
_entity_poly.type
_entity_poly.pdbx_seq_one_letter_code
_entity_poly.pdbx_strand_id
1 'polypeptide(L)'
;AHLIVRLSIIKWPSNISIATVSEFTFYNCSSYSSCISCRTEIGCQWCSQRCSSMCTETLLQCSSFELLNSSNIFLESNQSVEIPLKFYSIQYDNRIECRLNETIRGLVNSNNICFISKLPQINNENEQINFLNIYQNNILIGNPI
;
A
#
# COMPACT_ATOMS: atom_id res chain seq x y z
N ALA A 1 -7.57 3.89 10.86
CA ALA A 1 -7.60 3.93 12.34
C ALA A 1 -9.05 3.88 12.80
N HIS A 2 -9.37 2.96 13.70
CA HIS A 2 -10.71 2.75 14.23
C HIS A 2 -10.89 3.54 15.52
N LEU A 3 -12.02 4.24 15.65
CA LEU A 3 -12.34 4.98 16.86
C LEU A 3 -13.64 4.44 17.44
N ILE A 4 -13.51 3.85 18.64
CA ILE A 4 -14.65 3.30 19.39
C ILE A 4 -15.24 4.43 20.22
N VAL A 5 -16.54 4.66 20.07
CA VAL A 5 -17.26 5.71 20.80
C VAL A 5 -18.47 5.10 21.51
N ARG A 6 -18.98 5.76 22.54
CA ARG A 6 -20.24 5.41 23.22
C ARG A 6 -21.34 6.40 22.82
N LEU A 7 -22.47 5.89 22.31
CA LEU A 7 -23.63 6.72 21.98
C LEU A 7 -24.50 6.90 23.22
N SER A 8 -25.02 8.11 23.39
CA SER A 8 -26.09 8.41 24.33
C SER A 8 -27.23 9.08 23.56
N ILE A 9 -28.42 8.47 23.62
CA ILE A 9 -29.62 9.02 22.98
C ILE A 9 -30.36 9.88 24.02
N ILE A 10 -30.70 11.11 23.65
CA ILE A 10 -31.44 12.05 24.50
C ILE A 10 -32.80 12.32 23.85
N LYS A 11 -33.89 12.02 24.55
CA LYS A 11 -35.27 12.25 24.08
C LYS A 11 -35.85 13.54 24.68
N TRP A 12 -36.19 14.50 23.83
CA TRP A 12 -36.97 15.71 24.18
C TRP A 12 -38.49 15.42 24.12
N PRO A 13 -39.36 16.01 24.97
CA PRO A 13 -39.13 17.16 25.85
C PRO A 13 -38.89 16.87 27.33
N SER A 14 -39.22 15.70 27.88
CA SER A 14 -39.08 15.46 29.34
C SER A 14 -39.10 13.97 29.69
N ASN A 15 -38.07 13.21 29.31
CA ASN A 15 -37.66 11.97 29.98
C ASN A 15 -36.32 11.52 29.37
N ILE A 16 -35.22 11.85 30.05
CA ILE A 16 -33.87 11.46 29.64
C ILE A 16 -33.72 9.95 29.87
N SER A 17 -34.10 9.14 28.89
CA SER A 17 -33.75 7.72 28.85
C SER A 17 -32.39 7.59 28.16
N ILE A 18 -31.31 7.58 28.95
CA ILE A 18 -29.97 7.29 28.44
C ILE A 18 -29.91 5.79 28.16
N ALA A 19 -30.17 5.41 26.91
CA ALA A 19 -29.81 4.08 26.43
C ALA A 19 -28.33 4.12 26.03
N THR A 20 -27.49 3.41 26.79
CA THR A 20 -26.12 3.14 26.37
C THR A 20 -26.19 2.07 25.29
N VAL A 21 -25.91 2.46 24.06
CA VAL A 21 -25.85 1.51 22.93
C VAL A 21 -24.48 0.86 22.90
N SER A 22 -24.41 -0.37 22.37
CA SER A 22 -23.14 -1.08 22.16
C SER A 22 -22.15 -0.22 21.39
N GLU A 23 -20.87 -0.42 21.67
CA GLU A 23 -19.74 0.26 21.04
C GLU A 23 -19.90 0.33 19.51
N PHE A 24 -19.70 1.52 18.96
CA PHE A 24 -19.74 1.75 17.52
C PHE A 24 -18.38 2.25 17.05
N THR A 25 -18.01 1.79 15.85
CA THR A 25 -16.71 2.08 15.26
C THR A 25 -16.88 3.03 14.09
N PHE A 26 -16.26 4.20 14.16
CA PHE A 26 -16.05 5.02 12.98
C PHE A 26 -14.84 4.48 12.21
N TYR A 27 -15.05 4.22 10.92
CA TYR A 27 -13.99 3.88 9.99
C TYR A 27 -13.77 5.02 9.01
N ASN A 28 -12.51 5.25 8.63
CA ASN A 28 -12.12 6.19 7.60
C ASN A 28 -11.32 5.45 6.53
N CYS A 29 -11.97 5.11 5.42
CA CYS A 29 -11.33 4.40 4.32
C CYS A 29 -10.09 5.14 3.79
N SER A 30 -10.11 6.47 3.81
CA SER A 30 -8.98 7.31 3.35
C SER A 30 -7.69 7.10 4.15
N SER A 31 -7.75 6.44 5.31
CA SER A 31 -6.57 6.14 6.12
C SER A 31 -5.78 4.91 5.66
N TYR A 32 -6.33 4.11 4.73
CA TYR A 32 -5.64 2.96 4.15
C TYR A 32 -4.90 3.37 2.87
N SER A 33 -3.58 3.31 2.91
CA SER A 33 -2.69 3.69 1.82
C SER A 33 -2.42 2.57 0.80
N SER A 34 -2.86 1.35 1.07
CA SER A 34 -2.67 0.20 0.18
C SER A 34 -4.02 -0.43 -0.21
N CYS A 35 -4.08 -0.99 -1.42
CA CYS A 35 -5.27 -1.71 -1.89
C CYS A 35 -5.64 -2.89 -0.99
N ILE A 36 -4.64 -3.64 -0.52
CA ILE A 36 -4.87 -4.82 0.33
C ILE A 36 -5.48 -4.38 1.66
N SER A 37 -4.86 -3.43 2.35
CA SER A 37 -5.36 -2.92 3.64
C SER A 37 -6.74 -2.27 3.50
N CYS A 38 -7.00 -1.62 2.36
CA CYS A 38 -8.32 -1.06 2.06
C CYS A 38 -9.39 -2.14 1.93
N ARG A 39 -9.11 -3.24 1.22
CA ARG A 39 -10.08 -4.31 0.96
C ARG A 39 -10.32 -5.21 2.16
N THR A 40 -9.38 -5.29 3.10
CA THR A 40 -9.60 -5.99 4.37
C THR A 40 -10.58 -5.26 5.28
N GLU A 41 -10.83 -3.97 5.04
CA GLU A 41 -11.72 -3.17 5.86
C GLU A 41 -13.18 -3.22 5.38
N ILE A 42 -14.09 -3.41 6.32
CA ILE A 42 -15.52 -3.52 6.02
C ILE A 42 -16.05 -2.15 5.57
N GLY A 43 -16.73 -2.12 4.43
CA GLY A 43 -17.31 -0.89 3.88
C GLY A 43 -16.33 -0.01 3.10
N CYS A 44 -15.08 -0.45 2.90
CA CYS A 44 -14.10 0.23 2.07
C CYS A 44 -13.85 -0.51 0.74
N GLN A 45 -13.51 0.26 -0.29
CA GLN A 45 -13.23 -0.19 -1.65
C GLN A 45 -12.00 0.55 -2.19
N TRP A 46 -11.19 -0.13 -3.00
CA TRP A 46 -10.02 0.45 -3.64
C TRP A 46 -10.33 0.96 -5.05
N CYS A 47 -10.14 2.25 -5.27
CA CYS A 47 -10.75 2.96 -6.38
C CYS A 47 -9.74 3.95 -6.95
N SER A 48 -9.30 3.72 -8.18
CA SER A 48 -8.34 4.60 -8.88
C SER A 48 -7.13 4.95 -8.00
N GLN A 49 -6.50 3.93 -7.37
CA GLN A 49 -5.32 4.08 -6.52
C GLN A 49 -5.54 4.79 -5.17
N ARG A 50 -6.78 4.89 -4.69
CA ARG A 50 -7.12 5.39 -3.35
C ARG A 50 -8.16 4.51 -2.68
N CYS A 51 -8.13 4.46 -1.35
CA CYS A 51 -9.16 3.78 -0.59
C CYS A 51 -10.34 4.73 -0.31
N SER A 52 -11.57 4.28 -0.56
CA SER A 52 -12.79 5.06 -0.35
C SER A 52 -13.97 4.18 0.06
N SER A 53 -14.96 4.75 0.73
CA SER A 53 -16.24 4.07 1.02
C SER A 53 -17.23 4.15 -0.14
N MET A 54 -16.96 5.03 -1.12
CA MET A 54 -17.85 5.27 -2.25
C MET A 54 -17.06 5.28 -3.54
N CYS A 55 -17.36 4.32 -4.41
CA CYS A 55 -16.68 4.18 -5.69
C CYS A 55 -17.68 4.03 -6.81
N THR A 56 -17.43 4.76 -7.89
CA THR A 56 -18.18 4.66 -9.14
C THR A 56 -17.66 3.52 -10.02
N GLU A 57 -16.48 2.98 -9.70
CA GLU A 57 -15.77 1.98 -10.50
C GLU A 57 -15.42 0.76 -9.63
N THR A 58 -15.79 -0.43 -10.08
CA THR A 58 -15.42 -1.70 -9.45
C THR A 58 -14.07 -2.17 -9.98
N LEU A 59 -12.97 -1.71 -9.38
CA LEU A 59 -11.69 -2.41 -9.54
C LEU A 59 -11.73 -3.69 -8.70
N LEU A 60 -11.90 -4.83 -9.38
CA LEU A 60 -12.08 -6.15 -8.73
C LEU A 60 -10.79 -6.71 -8.09
N GLN A 61 -9.61 -6.24 -8.50
CA GLN A 61 -8.33 -6.81 -8.06
C GLN A 61 -7.31 -5.73 -7.73
N CYS A 62 -6.55 -5.98 -6.66
CA CYS A 62 -5.41 -5.14 -6.31
C CYS A 62 -4.27 -5.42 -7.28
N SER A 63 -3.66 -4.35 -7.77
CA SER A 63 -2.40 -4.39 -8.47
C SER A 63 -1.32 -4.98 -7.57
N SER A 64 -0.58 -5.96 -8.09
CA SER A 64 0.45 -6.70 -7.35
C SER A 64 1.61 -7.09 -8.26
N PHE A 65 2.71 -7.53 -7.66
CA PHE A 65 3.88 -7.99 -8.40
C PHE A 65 4.58 -9.14 -7.69
N GLU A 66 5.30 -9.95 -8.47
CA GLU A 66 6.22 -10.97 -7.95
C GLU A 66 7.63 -10.73 -8.47
N LEU A 67 8.61 -11.13 -7.67
CA LEU A 67 10.01 -11.19 -8.06
C LEU A 67 10.22 -12.48 -8.85
N LEU A 68 10.67 -12.38 -10.11
CA LEU A 68 10.84 -13.55 -10.96
C LEU A 68 11.94 -14.50 -10.45
N ASN A 69 12.91 -13.95 -9.72
CA ASN A 69 13.95 -14.71 -9.04
C ASN A 69 13.83 -14.45 -7.54
N SER A 70 13.00 -15.23 -6.85
CA SER A 70 12.74 -15.11 -5.41
C SER A 70 13.92 -15.51 -4.51
N SER A 71 15.09 -15.75 -5.09
CA SER A 71 16.35 -15.88 -4.35
C SER A 71 16.64 -14.54 -3.68
N ASN A 72 17.15 -14.56 -2.45
CA ASN A 72 17.61 -13.36 -1.75
C ASN A 72 18.41 -12.47 -2.72
N ILE A 73 17.89 -11.27 -3.01
CA ILE A 73 18.58 -10.32 -3.87
C ILE A 73 19.71 -9.74 -3.03
N PHE A 74 20.93 -10.20 -3.28
CA PHE A 74 22.11 -9.64 -2.66
C PHE A 74 22.43 -8.30 -3.34
N LEU A 75 22.32 -7.22 -2.59
CA LEU A 75 22.58 -5.87 -3.04
C LEU A 75 24.04 -5.52 -2.74
N GLU A 76 24.93 -5.69 -3.72
CA GLU A 76 26.33 -5.28 -3.57
C GLU A 76 26.45 -3.74 -3.56
N SER A 77 27.20 -3.22 -2.59
CA SER A 77 27.42 -1.77 -2.44
C SER A 77 28.09 -1.19 -3.69
N ASN A 78 27.69 0.04 -4.08
CA ASN A 78 28.20 0.76 -5.25
C ASN A 78 27.96 0.09 -6.63
N GLN A 79 27.21 -1.00 -6.71
CA GLN A 79 26.80 -1.59 -7.98
C GLN A 79 25.38 -1.19 -8.36
N SER A 80 25.09 -1.30 -9.67
CA SER A 80 23.73 -1.24 -10.18
C SER A 80 23.08 -2.61 -10.09
N VAL A 81 21.79 -2.65 -9.76
CA VAL A 81 21.03 -3.90 -9.66
C VAL A 81 19.83 -3.86 -10.57
N GLU A 82 19.63 -4.96 -11.28
CA GLU A 82 18.46 -5.23 -12.11
C GLU A 82 17.59 -6.27 -11.43
N ILE A 83 16.37 -5.87 -11.09
CA ILE A 83 15.39 -6.74 -10.44
C ILE A 83 14.27 -7.04 -11.44
N PRO A 84 14.20 -8.26 -11.98
CA PRO A 84 13.13 -8.64 -12.88
C PRO A 84 11.82 -8.85 -12.11
N LEU A 85 10.77 -8.17 -12.52
CA LEU A 85 9.44 -8.19 -11.91
C LEU A 85 8.43 -8.78 -12.87
N LYS A 86 7.39 -9.39 -12.30
CA LYS A 86 6.19 -9.73 -13.05
C LYS A 86 5.01 -9.04 -12.40
N PHE A 87 4.29 -8.29 -13.24
CA PHE A 87 3.18 -7.45 -12.84
C PHE A 87 1.84 -8.14 -13.05
N TYR A 88 0.96 -7.95 -12.08
CA TYR A 88 -0.43 -8.37 -12.12
C TYR A 88 -1.30 -7.14 -11.97
N SER A 89 -2.09 -6.84 -13.00
CA SER A 89 -2.96 -5.65 -13.03
C SER A 89 -2.20 -4.33 -12.81
N ILE A 90 -0.91 -4.29 -13.18
CA ILE A 90 -0.11 -3.05 -13.32
C ILE A 90 0.23 -2.94 -14.81
N GLN A 91 -0.21 -1.85 -15.43
CA GLN A 91 0.23 -1.49 -16.78
C GLN A 91 1.49 -0.65 -16.68
N TYR A 92 2.48 -0.93 -17.53
CA TYR A 92 3.69 -0.14 -17.57
C TYR A 92 3.38 1.34 -17.88
N ASP A 93 4.00 2.23 -17.10
CA ASP A 93 4.00 3.68 -17.25
C ASP A 93 5.42 4.15 -16.95
N ASN A 94 5.92 5.14 -17.71
CA ASN A 94 7.27 5.69 -17.52
C ASN A 94 7.46 6.43 -16.17
N ARG A 95 6.37 6.59 -15.40
CA ARG A 95 6.33 7.13 -14.04
C ARG A 95 6.41 6.05 -12.96
N ILE A 96 6.53 4.77 -13.34
CA ILE A 96 6.68 3.67 -12.38
C ILE A 96 8.12 3.62 -11.87
N GLU A 97 8.23 3.64 -10.56
CA GLU A 97 9.48 3.51 -9.84
C GLU A 97 9.40 2.33 -8.86
N CYS A 98 10.52 1.69 -8.65
CA CYS A 98 10.68 0.69 -7.61
C CYS A 98 11.47 1.30 -6.45
N ARG A 99 11.07 1.00 -5.22
CA ARG A 99 11.70 1.52 -4.01
C ARG A 99 11.99 0.39 -3.05
N LEU A 100 13.23 0.27 -2.63
CA LEU A 100 13.61 -0.60 -1.51
C LEU A 100 13.37 0.12 -0.18
N ASN A 101 13.57 1.44 -0.16
CA ASN A 101 13.24 2.33 0.95
C ASN A 101 13.09 3.77 0.40
N GLU A 102 13.00 4.77 1.27
CA GLU A 102 12.84 6.17 0.87
C GLU A 102 14.03 6.74 0.07
N THR A 103 15.23 6.19 0.26
CA THR A 103 16.49 6.69 -0.34
C THR A 103 16.91 5.90 -1.57
N ILE A 104 16.64 4.59 -1.60
CA ILE A 104 17.03 3.66 -2.65
C ILE A 104 15.83 3.48 -3.59
N ARG A 105 15.92 4.19 -4.72
CA ARG A 105 14.90 4.23 -5.77
C ARG A 105 15.49 3.76 -7.09
N GLY A 106 14.65 3.14 -7.90
CA GLY A 106 14.98 2.69 -9.24
C GLY A 106 13.83 2.94 -10.21
N LEU A 107 14.15 2.90 -11.50
CA LEU A 107 13.17 3.06 -12.56
C LEU A 107 12.76 1.69 -13.08
N VAL A 108 11.47 1.51 -13.32
CA VAL A 108 10.98 0.32 -14.00
C VAL A 108 10.95 0.60 -15.50
N ASN A 109 11.45 -0.33 -16.32
CA ASN A 109 11.38 -0.23 -17.78
C ASN A 109 10.21 -1.04 -18.37
N SER A 110 10.03 -0.96 -19.69
CA SER A 110 8.95 -1.67 -20.41
C SER A 110 9.04 -3.20 -20.35
N ASN A 111 10.20 -3.74 -19.96
CA ASN A 111 10.41 -5.17 -19.77
C ASN A 111 10.14 -5.61 -18.31
N ASN A 112 9.52 -4.73 -17.51
CA ASN A 112 9.27 -4.93 -16.08
C ASN A 112 10.54 -5.18 -15.27
N ILE A 113 11.66 -4.59 -15.68
CA ILE A 113 12.91 -4.62 -14.93
C ILE A 113 13.02 -3.34 -14.12
N CYS A 114 13.14 -3.49 -12.81
CA CYS A 114 13.49 -2.43 -11.88
C CYS A 114 15.02 -2.24 -11.88
N PHE A 115 15.49 -1.08 -12.35
CA PHE A 115 16.90 -0.72 -12.39
C PHE A 115 17.23 0.29 -11.30
N ILE A 116 18.14 -0.08 -10.39
CA ILE A 116 18.67 0.78 -9.34
C ILE A 116 20.12 1.10 -9.69
N SER A 117 20.42 2.37 -9.97
CA SER A 117 21.71 2.79 -10.55
C SER A 117 22.88 2.78 -9.58
N LYS A 118 22.65 3.06 -8.29
CA LYS A 118 23.72 3.11 -7.28
C LYS A 118 23.17 2.83 -5.88
N LEU A 119 23.55 1.70 -5.32
CA LEU A 119 23.27 1.38 -3.92
C LEU A 119 24.19 2.18 -2.99
N PRO A 120 23.65 2.90 -2.00
CA PRO A 120 24.46 3.55 -0.97
C PRO A 120 25.25 2.48 -0.18
N GLN A 121 26.41 2.84 0.37
CA GLN A 121 27.15 1.91 1.24
C GLN A 121 26.29 1.54 2.46
N ILE A 122 25.95 0.26 2.56
CA ILE A 122 25.14 -0.26 3.67
C ILE A 122 26.11 -0.65 4.79
N ASN A 123 26.31 0.25 5.74
CA ASN A 123 27.28 0.05 6.84
C ASN A 123 26.83 -0.97 7.91
N ASN A 124 25.72 -1.68 7.71
CA ASN A 124 25.20 -2.70 8.63
C ASN A 124 24.44 -3.78 7.87
N GLU A 125 25.10 -4.91 7.60
CA GLU A 125 24.55 -6.04 6.82
C GLU A 125 23.47 -6.85 7.58
N ASN A 126 23.34 -6.68 8.90
CA ASN A 126 22.64 -7.67 9.72
C ASN A 126 21.12 -7.50 9.92
N GLU A 127 20.46 -6.40 9.52
CA GLU A 127 19.04 -6.21 9.91
C GLU A 127 18.13 -5.46 8.92
N GLN A 128 18.47 -5.30 7.64
CA GLN A 128 17.56 -4.65 6.70
C GLN A 128 16.91 -5.62 5.72
N ILE A 129 15.80 -6.23 6.16
CA ILE A 129 14.80 -6.77 5.24
C ILE A 129 14.12 -5.58 4.56
N ASN A 130 14.72 -5.09 3.47
CA ASN A 130 14.12 -4.04 2.66
C ASN A 130 13.13 -4.69 1.69
N PHE A 131 11.85 -4.43 1.90
CA PHE A 131 10.81 -4.89 0.98
C PHE A 131 10.80 -3.99 -0.25
N LEU A 132 11.01 -4.59 -1.43
CA LEU A 132 10.79 -3.88 -2.68
C LEU A 132 9.31 -3.50 -2.76
N ASN A 133 9.03 -2.27 -3.17
CA ASN A 133 7.69 -1.73 -3.35
C ASN A 133 7.63 -0.99 -4.68
N ILE A 134 6.46 -0.98 -5.33
CA ILE A 134 6.27 -0.33 -6.63
C ILE A 134 5.36 0.88 -6.48
N TYR A 135 5.85 2.02 -6.96
CA TYR A 135 5.19 3.31 -6.87
C TYR A 135 4.93 3.91 -8.25
N GLN A 136 3.90 4.74 -8.34
CA GLN A 136 3.62 5.61 -9.48
C GLN A 136 3.21 6.97 -8.93
N ASN A 137 3.93 8.04 -9.29
CA ASN A 137 3.68 9.40 -8.75
C ASN A 137 3.63 9.46 -7.21
N ASN A 138 4.55 8.79 -6.52
CA ASN A 138 4.57 8.63 -5.05
C ASN A 138 3.40 7.83 -4.44
N ILE A 139 2.53 7.23 -5.23
CA ILE A 139 1.46 6.35 -4.74
C ILE A 139 1.94 4.90 -4.82
N LEU A 140 1.80 4.15 -3.74
CA LEU A 140 2.08 2.71 -3.72
C LEU A 140 1.03 1.99 -4.58
N ILE A 141 1.47 1.42 -5.70
CA ILE A 141 0.57 0.75 -6.67
C ILE A 141 0.76 -0.76 -6.73
N GLY A 142 1.90 -1.30 -6.27
CA GLY A 142 2.16 -2.73 -6.29
C GLY A 142 2.49 -3.22 -4.90
N ASN A 143 1.75 -4.24 -4.45
CA ASN A 143 2.13 -5.01 -3.27
C ASN A 143 2.85 -6.30 -3.70
N PRO A 144 3.89 -6.72 -2.98
CA PRO A 144 4.50 -8.03 -3.21
C PRO A 144 3.50 -9.15 -2.91
N ILE A 145 3.52 -10.21 -3.72
CA ILE A 145 2.81 -11.48 -3.49
C ILE A 145 3.70 -12.45 -2.72
#